data_AF-A0A6G2DFC7-F1
#
_entry.id   AF-A0A6G2DFC7-F1
#
_cell.length_a   1.000
_cell.length_b   1.000
_cell.length_c   1.000
_cell.angle_alpha   90.00
_cell.angle_beta   90.00
_cell.angle_gamma   90.00
#
_symmetry.space_group_name_H-M   'P 1'
#
loop_
_entity.id
_entity.type
_entity.pdbx_description
1 polymer ?
#
loop_
_entity_poly.entity_id
_entity_poly.type
_entity_poly.pdbx_seq_one_letter_code
_entity_poly.pdbx_strand_id
1 'polypeptide(L)'
;KVSFKPETKSTQLDAKEAIDLGHEANTLYLASYQTAGRGRFQRSFYSPQGGIYMTLHLKPNLPYDKLPSYTLLVAGAVYKAIKNLTLIDVDIKWVNDIY
;
A
#
# COMPACT_ATOMS: atom_id res chain seq x y z
N LYS A 1 10.53 2.86 9.41
CA LYS A 1 10.37 1.61 10.22
C LYS A 1 9.62 0.57 9.39
N VAL A 2 9.89 -0.73 9.57
CA VAL A 2 9.09 -1.81 8.95
C VAL A 2 8.45 -2.65 10.05
N SER A 3 7.15 -2.90 9.95
CA SER A 3 6.39 -3.83 10.78
C SER A 3 5.93 -4.99 9.90
N PHE A 4 6.41 -6.20 10.19
CA PHE A 4 6.10 -7.38 9.41
C PHE A 4 5.24 -8.35 10.23
N LYS A 5 4.17 -8.87 9.60
CA LYS A 5 3.36 -9.98 10.11
C LYS A 5 3.28 -11.06 9.03
N PRO A 6 3.64 -12.33 9.28
CA PRO A 6 3.50 -13.39 8.28
C PRO A 6 2.08 -13.51 7.72
N GLU A 7 1.08 -13.34 8.58
CA GLU A 7 -0.33 -13.34 8.27
C GLU A 7 -1.03 -12.17 8.97
N THR A 8 -1.97 -11.52 8.28
CA THR A 8 -2.83 -10.47 8.83
C THR A 8 -4.24 -10.54 8.26
N LYS A 9 -5.18 -9.80 8.84
CA LYS A 9 -6.47 -9.53 8.19
C LYS A 9 -6.27 -8.62 6.98
N SER A 10 -5.54 -7.53 7.15
CA SER A 10 -5.20 -6.59 6.09
C SER A 10 -4.11 -5.64 6.60
N THR A 11 -3.04 -5.44 5.82
CA THR A 11 -1.99 -4.47 6.14
C THR A 11 -2.53 -3.05 6.32
N GLN A 12 -3.60 -2.69 5.60
CA GLN A 12 -4.29 -1.41 5.78
C GLN A 12 -4.97 -1.27 7.15
N LEU A 13 -5.48 -2.38 7.72
CA LEU A 13 -6.07 -2.38 9.06
C LEU A 13 -4.98 -2.31 10.12
N ASP A 14 -3.86 -3.02 9.93
CA ASP A 14 -2.70 -2.92 10.82
C ASP A 14 -2.18 -1.48 10.91
N ALA A 15 -2.10 -0.78 9.77
CA ALA A 15 -1.70 0.61 9.74
C ALA A 15 -2.70 1.52 10.48
N LYS A 16 -4.01 1.30 10.30
CA LYS A 16 -5.06 2.08 10.97
C LYS A 16 -5.05 1.88 12.48
N GLU A 17 -4.97 0.62 12.94
CA GLU A 17 -4.88 0.29 14.36
C GLU A 17 -3.66 0.96 15.00
N ALA A 18 -2.51 0.93 14.33
CA ALA A 18 -1.31 1.57 14.83
C ALA A 18 -1.45 3.11 14.89
N ILE A 19 -2.15 3.74 13.93
CA ILE A 19 -2.47 5.18 13.98
C ILE A 19 -3.34 5.47 15.21
N ASP A 20 -4.37 4.67 15.45
CA ASP A 20 -5.28 4.83 16.60
C ASP A 20 -4.54 4.66 17.95
N LEU A 21 -3.50 3.81 17.98
CA LEU A 21 -2.59 3.63 19.13
C LEU A 21 -1.50 4.71 19.25
N GLY A 22 -1.48 5.71 18.36
CA GLY A 22 -0.52 6.81 18.40
C GLY A 22 0.88 6.46 17.88
N HIS A 23 1.04 5.38 17.11
CA HIS A 23 2.32 5.04 16.50
C HIS A 23 2.74 6.09 15.45
N GLU A 24 4.04 6.29 15.33
CA GLU A 24 4.63 7.25 14.40
C GLU A 24 4.39 6.89 12.92
N ALA A 25 4.32 7.94 12.10
CA ALA A 25 4.32 7.84 10.65
C ALA A 25 5.66 7.28 10.11
N ASN A 26 5.77 7.15 8.79
CA ASN A 26 6.93 6.57 8.10
C ASN A 26 7.17 5.09 8.49
N THR A 27 6.07 4.37 8.70
CA THR A 27 6.06 2.94 9.00
C THR A 27 5.45 2.17 7.83
N LEU A 28 6.20 1.19 7.31
CA LEU A 28 5.73 0.23 6.33
C LEU A 28 5.18 -1.01 7.05
N TYR A 29 3.92 -1.32 6.85
CA TYR A 29 3.26 -2.53 7.33
C TYR A 29 3.29 -3.54 6.18
N LEU A 30 3.87 -4.71 6.40
CA LEU A 30 4.13 -5.72 5.37
C LEU A 30 3.59 -7.08 5.83
N ALA A 31 2.97 -7.81 4.92
CA ALA A 31 2.54 -9.19 5.18
C ALA A 31 2.73 -10.08 3.95
N SER A 32 2.91 -11.38 4.21
CA SER A 32 3.01 -12.40 3.16
C SER A 32 1.64 -12.95 2.74
N TYR A 33 0.60 -12.77 3.57
CA TYR A 33 -0.75 -13.28 3.36
C TYR A 33 -1.79 -12.37 4.04
N GLN A 34 -2.94 -12.14 3.38
CA GLN A 34 -4.07 -11.42 3.98
C GLN A 34 -5.35 -12.25 3.92
N THR A 35 -5.97 -12.50 5.08
CA THR A 35 -7.24 -13.25 5.17
C THR A 35 -8.46 -12.42 4.78
N ALA A 36 -8.36 -11.09 4.83
CA ALA A 36 -9.47 -10.18 4.57
C ALA A 36 -8.99 -8.91 3.82
N GLY A 37 -8.11 -9.09 2.84
CA GLY A 37 -7.63 -8.01 1.97
C GLY A 37 -8.78 -7.33 1.23
N ARG A 38 -8.75 -5.99 1.16
CA ARG A 38 -9.81 -5.19 0.53
C ARG A 38 -9.24 -4.18 -0.46
N GLY A 39 -9.85 -4.12 -1.63
CA GLY A 39 -9.62 -3.08 -2.64
C GLY A 39 -10.64 -1.95 -2.52
N ARG A 40 -10.75 -1.15 -3.59
CA ARG A 40 -11.73 -0.06 -3.67
C ARG A 40 -13.17 -0.60 -3.61
N PHE A 41 -14.06 0.22 -3.06
CA PHE A 41 -15.50 -0.09 -2.94
C PHE A 41 -15.77 -1.42 -2.23
N GLN A 42 -14.97 -1.73 -1.20
CA GLN A 42 -15.10 -2.95 -0.39
C GLN A 42 -14.96 -4.27 -1.17
N ARG A 43 -14.43 -4.23 -2.40
CA ARG A 43 -14.18 -5.44 -3.19
C ARG A 43 -13.10 -6.28 -2.51
N SER A 44 -13.27 -7.60 -2.54
CA SER A 44 -12.24 -8.53 -2.07
C SER A 44 -10.95 -8.32 -2.88
N PHE A 45 -9.82 -8.29 -2.19
CA PHE A 45 -8.50 -8.25 -2.81
C PHE A 45 -7.79 -9.56 -2.49
N TYR A 46 -7.78 -10.47 -3.47
CA TYR A 46 -7.19 -11.80 -3.32
C TYR A 46 -5.70 -11.69 -2.98
N SER A 47 -5.32 -12.21 -1.81
CA SER A 47 -3.99 -11.99 -1.22
C SER A 47 -3.36 -13.28 -0.69
N PRO A 48 -3.14 -14.32 -1.51
CA PRO A 48 -2.52 -15.58 -1.08
C PRO A 48 -1.04 -15.40 -0.72
N GLN A 49 -0.44 -16.43 -0.11
CA GLN A 49 0.99 -16.45 0.14
C GLN A 49 1.79 -16.30 -1.18
N GLY A 50 2.89 -15.54 -1.13
CA GLY A 50 3.79 -15.31 -2.28
C GLY A 50 3.63 -13.95 -2.96
N GLY A 51 2.62 -13.16 -2.59
CA GLY A 51 2.50 -11.76 -3.00
C GLY A 51 3.24 -10.78 -2.08
N ILE A 52 3.31 -9.51 -2.51
CA ILE A 52 3.81 -8.39 -1.71
C ILE A 52 2.61 -7.54 -1.27
N TYR A 53 2.18 -7.69 -0.02
CA TYR A 53 1.07 -6.91 0.54
C TYR A 53 1.62 -5.91 1.54
N MET A 54 1.42 -4.62 1.25
CA MET A 54 1.98 -3.57 2.09
C MET A 54 1.10 -2.33 2.19
N THR A 55 1.23 -1.63 3.31
CA THR A 55 0.66 -0.31 3.55
C THR A 55 1.72 0.60 4.13
N LEU A 56 1.90 1.79 3.56
CA LEU A 56 2.84 2.79 4.06
C LEU A 56 2.08 3.91 4.77
N HIS A 57 2.22 3.99 6.09
CA HIS A 57 1.69 5.10 6.87
C HIS A 57 2.58 6.33 6.70
N LEU A 58 2.05 7.38 6.09
CA LEU A 58 2.70 8.69 5.93
C LEU A 58 1.87 9.77 6.64
N LYS A 59 2.54 10.85 7.06
CA LYS A 59 1.91 12.07 7.57
C LYS A 59 2.39 13.27 6.74
N PRO A 60 1.82 13.49 5.54
CA PRO A 60 2.15 14.64 4.72
C PRO A 60 1.89 15.95 5.46
N ASN A 61 2.81 16.92 5.34
CA ASN A 61 2.58 18.28 5.83
C ASN A 61 1.85 19.10 4.76
N LEU A 62 0.63 18.69 4.40
CA LEU A 62 -0.17 19.31 3.35
C LEU A 62 -1.67 19.35 3.75
N PRO A 63 -2.43 20.34 3.25
CA PRO A 63 -3.88 20.35 3.34
C PRO A 63 -4.54 19.12 2.70
N TYR A 64 -5.72 18.74 3.22
CA TYR A 64 -6.43 17.52 2.79
C TYR A 64 -6.78 17.52 1.29
N ASP A 65 -7.17 18.67 0.73
CA ASP A 65 -7.50 18.84 -0.70
C ASP A 65 -6.29 18.61 -1.63
N LYS A 66 -5.06 18.63 -1.10
CA LYS A 66 -3.83 18.33 -1.86
C LYS A 66 -3.43 16.87 -1.80
N LEU A 67 -4.01 16.06 -0.91
CA LEU A 67 -3.69 14.64 -0.76
C LEU A 67 -3.97 13.78 -2.00
N PRO A 68 -4.97 14.05 -2.87
CA PRO A 68 -5.18 13.24 -4.08
C PRO A 68 -3.95 13.11 -4.99
N SER A 69 -3.03 14.08 -4.95
CA SER A 69 -1.76 14.02 -5.69
C SER A 69 -0.87 12.84 -5.28
N TYR A 70 -0.98 12.35 -4.04
CA TYR A 70 -0.20 11.21 -3.55
C TYR A 70 -0.55 9.92 -4.29
N THR A 71 -1.80 9.75 -4.74
CA THR A 71 -2.17 8.58 -5.56
C THR A 71 -1.35 8.53 -6.85
N LEU A 72 -1.17 9.67 -7.51
CA LEU A 72 -0.36 9.76 -8.73
C LEU A 72 1.14 9.54 -8.45
N LEU A 73 1.64 10.10 -7.35
CA LEU A 73 3.03 9.88 -6.91
C LEU A 73 3.30 8.40 -6.62
N VAL A 74 2.39 7.71 -5.94
CA VAL A 74 2.50 6.27 -5.64
C VAL A 74 2.45 5.46 -6.92
N ALA A 75 1.54 5.74 -7.85
CA ALA A 75 1.48 5.04 -9.14
C ALA A 75 2.82 5.15 -9.91
N GLY A 76 3.38 6.36 -10.00
CA GLY A 76 4.68 6.59 -10.63
C GLY A 76 5.85 5.93 -9.89
N ALA A 77 5.83 5.90 -8.56
CA ALA A 77 6.86 5.24 -7.76
C ALA A 77 6.83 3.71 -7.94
N VAL A 78 5.63 3.10 -7.91
CA VAL A 78 5.46 1.66 -8.13
C VAL A 78 5.83 1.27 -9.56
N TYR A 79 5.40 2.05 -10.56
CA TYR A 79 5.81 1.87 -11.96
C TYR A 79 7.35 1.81 -12.08
N LYS A 80 8.04 2.82 -11.54
CA LYS A 80 9.50 2.90 -11.60
C LYS A 80 10.16 1.73 -10.86
N ALA A 81 9.63 1.35 -9.69
CA ALA A 81 10.15 0.24 -8.91
C ALA A 81 10.06 -1.08 -9.68
N ILE A 82 8.89 -1.39 -10.26
CA ILE A 82 8.71 -2.60 -11.07
C ILE A 82 9.65 -2.58 -12.27
N LYS A 83 9.57 -1.52 -13.10
CA LYS A 83 10.38 -1.41 -14.32
C LYS A 83 11.89 -1.54 -14.06
N ASN A 84 12.40 -0.88 -13.01
CA ASN A 84 13.83 -0.88 -12.72
C ASN A 84 14.33 -2.20 -12.10
N LEU A 85 13.48 -2.89 -11.32
CA LEU A 85 13.88 -4.11 -10.61
C LEU A 85 13.66 -5.38 -11.43
N THR A 86 12.67 -5.39 -12.32
CA THR A 86 12.27 -6.58 -13.07
C THR A 86 12.51 -6.46 -14.57
N LEU A 87 12.76 -5.23 -15.08
CA LEU A 87 12.82 -4.92 -16.52
C LEU A 87 11.54 -5.27 -17.29
N ILE A 88 10.42 -5.47 -16.57
CA ILE A 88 9.11 -5.71 -17.18
C ILE A 88 8.53 -4.35 -17.59
N ASP A 89 8.02 -4.28 -18.82
CA ASP A 89 7.18 -3.17 -19.24
C ASP A 89 5.79 -3.32 -18.63
N VAL A 90 5.43 -2.32 -17.84
CA VAL A 90 4.13 -2.17 -17.17
C VAL A 90 3.50 -0.86 -17.60
N ASP A 91 2.20 -0.72 -17.39
CA ASP A 91 1.46 0.53 -17.65
C ASP A 91 0.70 0.99 -16.41
N ILE A 92 0.38 2.28 -16.33
CA ILE A 92 -0.47 2.81 -15.27
C ILE A 92 -1.93 2.75 -15.72
N LYS A 93 -2.72 1.90 -15.08
CA LYS A 93 -4.18 1.96 -15.15
C LYS A 93 -4.66 3.11 -14.28
N TRP A 94 -4.89 4.23 -14.94
CA TRP A 94 -5.25 5.48 -14.29
C TRP A 94 -6.48 5.32 -13.37
N VAL A 95 -6.47 5.81 -12.11
CA VAL A 95 -5.39 6.53 -11.40
C VAL A 95 -4.50 5.65 -10.51
N ASN A 96 -4.93 4.43 -10.18
CA ASN A 96 -4.51 3.76 -8.94
C ASN A 96 -4.02 2.33 -9.10
N ASP A 97 -4.03 1.77 -10.30
CA ASP A 97 -3.60 0.39 -10.54
C ASP A 97 -2.48 0.36 -11.59
N ILE A 98 -1.70 -0.72 -11.60
CA ILE A 98 -0.68 -1.03 -12.61
C ILE A 98 -1.18 -2.21 -13.43
N TYR A 99 -1.05 -2.14 -14.76
CA TYR A 99 -1.19 -3.28 -15.66
C TYR A 99 0.11 -4.06 -15.76
#